data_AF-A0A2D5ZNP8-F1
#
_entry.id   AF-A0A2D5ZNP8-F1
#
_cell.length_a   1.000
_cell.length_b   1.000
_cell.length_c   1.000
_cell.angle_alpha   90.00
_cell.angle_beta   90.00
_cell.angle_gamma   90.00
#
_symmetry.space_group_name_H-M   'P 1'
#
loop_
_entity.id
_entity.type
_entity.pdbx_description
1 polymer ?
#
loop_
_entity_poly.entity_id
_entity_poly.type
_entity_poly.pdbx_seq_one_letter_code
_entity_poly.pdbx_strand_id
1 'polypeptide(L)'
;MASHPHHICGTSGRQDDKLFLDPEKVPEADRVLFVETGRNFFEENPRRPVAGVEGHWVGAVSEGWKFLRIPTPMGQDRELYDLAADPEEVDNRLASDPVIAKRLEGLMDAWIGGFDDTESSDRNPGLDGDTQRHLRSLGYMD
;
A
#
# COMPACT_ATOMS: atom_id res chain seq x y z
N MET A 1 -12.38 -13.33 -68.22
CA MET A 1 -13.49 -14.20 -67.78
C MET A 1 -13.52 -14.19 -66.26
N ALA A 2 -14.66 -13.78 -65.71
CA ALA A 2 -14.89 -13.55 -64.30
C ALA A 2 -15.22 -14.86 -63.54
N SER A 3 -14.82 -14.95 -62.28
CA SER A 3 -15.57 -15.66 -61.23
C SER A 3 -15.09 -15.24 -59.84
N HIS A 4 -15.95 -14.49 -59.17
CA HIS A 4 -16.22 -14.53 -57.72
C HIS A 4 -17.65 -15.12 -57.59
N PRO A 5 -18.19 -15.45 -56.39
CA PRO A 5 -17.61 -15.79 -55.08
C PRO A 5 -18.27 -17.05 -54.47
N HIS A 6 -17.81 -17.53 -53.30
CA HIS A 6 -18.72 -18.14 -52.31
C HIS A 6 -18.25 -17.85 -50.87
N HIS A 7 -19.16 -17.24 -50.12
CA HIS A 7 -19.16 -17.02 -48.68
C HIS A 7 -19.23 -18.33 -47.89
N ILE A 8 -18.46 -18.43 -46.80
CA ILE A 8 -18.83 -19.08 -45.53
C ILE A 8 -18.14 -18.24 -44.44
N CYS A 9 -18.84 -17.35 -43.73
CA CYS A 9 -19.60 -17.55 -42.49
C CYS A 9 -18.73 -17.98 -41.30
N GLY A 10 -18.77 -17.18 -40.23
CA GLY A 10 -17.80 -17.17 -39.14
C GLY A 10 -18.12 -18.04 -37.93
N THR A 11 -17.20 -18.01 -36.97
CA THR A 11 -17.38 -18.12 -35.51
C THR A 11 -16.13 -17.48 -34.90
N SER A 12 -16.20 -16.25 -34.37
CA SER A 12 -16.43 -15.95 -32.94
C SER A 12 -15.61 -16.83 -32.00
N GLY A 13 -14.62 -16.22 -31.35
CA GLY A 13 -13.77 -16.85 -30.34
C GLY A 13 -12.81 -15.85 -29.73
N ARG A 14 -13.37 -14.82 -29.09
CA ARG A 14 -12.69 -13.85 -28.24
C ARG A 14 -11.98 -14.59 -27.11
N GLN A 15 -10.65 -14.57 -27.09
CA GLN A 15 -9.90 -14.96 -25.91
C GLN A 15 -9.21 -13.71 -25.39
N ASP A 16 -9.96 -12.96 -24.59
CA ASP A 16 -9.40 -11.99 -23.67
C ASP A 16 -8.55 -12.80 -22.69
N ASP A 17 -7.25 -12.90 -22.96
CA ASP A 17 -6.25 -13.39 -22.02
C ASP A 17 -6.19 -12.42 -20.84
N LYS A 18 -7.17 -12.55 -19.96
CA LYS A 18 -7.05 -12.08 -18.59
C LYS A 18 -5.95 -12.92 -17.97
N LEU A 19 -4.74 -12.37 -17.97
CA LEU A 19 -3.67 -12.70 -17.04
C LEU A 19 -4.21 -12.49 -15.61
N PHE A 20 -5.03 -13.43 -15.15
CA PHE A 20 -5.22 -13.67 -13.74
C PHE A 20 -3.90 -14.22 -13.26
N LEU A 21 -3.03 -13.30 -12.80
CA LEU A 21 -1.88 -13.64 -12.00
C LEU A 21 -2.42 -14.43 -10.81
N ASP A 22 -2.09 -15.71 -10.78
CA ASP A 22 -2.26 -16.57 -9.62
C ASP A 22 -1.51 -15.90 -8.45
N PRO A 23 -2.22 -15.38 -7.41
CA PRO A 23 -1.58 -14.62 -6.34
C PRO A 23 -0.57 -15.47 -5.55
N GLU A 24 -0.65 -16.80 -5.63
CA GLU A 24 0.31 -17.72 -5.03
C GLU A 24 1.61 -17.88 -5.85
N LYS A 25 1.67 -17.36 -7.09
CA LYS A 25 2.82 -17.54 -8.01
C LYS A 25 3.62 -16.28 -8.34
N VAL A 26 3.37 -15.16 -7.67
CA VAL A 26 4.29 -14.02 -7.79
C VAL A 26 5.59 -14.41 -7.07
N PRO A 27 6.74 -14.54 -7.76
CA PRO A 27 8.00 -14.85 -7.09
C PRO A 27 8.25 -13.81 -6.00
N GLU A 28 8.77 -14.25 -4.87
CA GLU A 28 8.92 -13.43 -3.65
C GLU A 28 9.65 -12.10 -3.90
N ALA A 29 10.55 -12.08 -4.89
CA ALA A 29 11.31 -10.90 -5.33
C ALA A 29 10.47 -9.82 -6.05
N ASP A 30 9.35 -10.19 -6.68
CA ASP A 30 8.51 -9.26 -7.47
C ASP A 30 7.34 -8.68 -6.67
N ARG A 31 7.24 -9.02 -5.38
CA ARG A 31 6.16 -8.52 -4.51
C ARG A 31 6.52 -7.14 -3.98
N VAL A 32 5.63 -6.18 -4.23
CA VAL A 32 5.68 -4.86 -3.60
C VAL A 32 4.78 -4.88 -2.36
N LEU A 33 5.34 -4.58 -1.20
CA LEU A 33 4.60 -4.39 0.04
C LEU A 33 4.42 -2.91 0.28
N PHE A 34 3.17 -2.48 0.41
CA PHE A 34 2.84 -1.11 0.82
C PHE A 34 2.48 -1.09 2.30
N VAL A 35 2.94 -0.05 3.00
CA VAL A 35 2.67 0.17 4.42
C VAL A 35 2.09 1.56 4.57
N GLU A 36 1.01 1.70 5.34
CA GLU A 36 0.45 3.00 5.70
C GLU A 36 0.01 2.98 7.17
N THR A 37 0.29 4.06 7.88
CA THR A 37 -0.10 4.23 9.28
C THR A 37 -1.44 4.94 9.49
N GLY A 38 -2.19 5.27 8.44
CA GLY A 38 -3.50 5.94 8.53
C GLY A 38 -4.68 5.02 8.67
N ARG A 39 -4.65 3.88 7.99
CA ARG A 39 -5.74 2.91 8.02
C ARG A 39 -5.61 1.98 9.22
N ASN A 40 -6.54 2.04 10.18
CA ASN A 40 -6.62 1.07 11.27
C ASN A 40 -7.08 -0.28 10.70
N PHE A 41 -6.14 -1.21 10.55
CA PHE A 41 -6.44 -2.58 10.09
C PHE A 41 -6.93 -3.50 11.21
N PHE A 42 -6.73 -3.10 12.48
CA PHE A 42 -7.14 -3.82 13.67
C PHE A 42 -7.73 -2.82 14.67
N GLU A 43 -8.94 -3.10 15.16
CA GLU A 43 -9.67 -2.23 16.09
C GLU A 43 -8.97 -2.17 17.46
N GLU A 44 -8.23 -3.23 17.81
CA GLU A 44 -7.49 -3.39 19.07
C GLU A 44 -6.20 -2.57 19.14
N ASN A 45 -5.73 -2.00 18.03
CA ASN A 45 -4.55 -1.14 17.99
C ASN A 45 -4.89 0.23 17.41
N PRO A 46 -5.65 1.07 18.14
CA PRO A 46 -5.91 2.43 17.72
C PRO A 46 -4.56 3.17 17.74
N ARG A 47 -4.06 3.50 16.54
CA ARG A 47 -2.81 4.24 16.42
C ARG A 47 -2.94 5.56 17.17
N ARG A 48 -2.03 5.80 18.10
CA ARG A 48 -1.99 7.04 18.88
C ARG A 48 -1.29 8.11 18.04
N PRO A 49 -1.95 9.24 17.74
CA PRO A 49 -1.27 10.34 17.07
C PRO A 49 -0.15 10.86 17.96
N VAL A 50 1.03 11.08 17.37
CA VAL A 50 2.13 11.76 18.05
C VAL A 50 1.95 13.26 17.83
N ALA A 51 1.80 14.02 18.92
CA ALA A 51 1.62 15.47 18.84
C ALA A 51 2.77 16.12 18.07
N GLY A 52 2.44 16.90 17.04
CA GLY A 52 3.41 17.57 16.16
C GLY A 52 3.76 16.80 14.88
N VAL A 53 3.27 15.58 14.69
CA VAL A 53 3.42 14.82 13.45
C VAL A 53 2.08 14.85 12.69
N GLU A 54 1.96 15.73 11.70
CA GLU A 54 0.75 15.84 10.86
C GLU A 54 0.83 14.87 9.67
N GLY A 55 -0.01 13.83 9.66
CA GLY A 55 -0.16 12.91 8.53
C GLY A 55 0.16 11.45 8.86
N HIS A 56 0.14 10.60 7.84
CA HIS A 56 0.41 9.17 7.96
C HIS A 56 1.76 8.83 7.33
N TRP A 57 2.52 7.97 7.99
CA TRP A 57 3.70 7.36 7.40
C TRP A 57 3.23 6.43 6.29
N VAL A 58 3.88 6.52 5.14
CA VAL A 58 3.68 5.59 4.03
C VAL A 58 5.01 5.01 3.59
N GLY A 59 5.00 3.74 3.20
CA GLY A 59 6.19 2.99 2.83
C GLY A 59 5.93 2.02 1.69
N ALA A 60 6.97 1.76 0.89
CA ALA A 60 6.96 0.75 -0.16
C ALA A 60 8.23 -0.09 -0.04
N VAL A 61 8.08 -1.41 -0.04
CA VAL A 61 9.18 -2.38 -0.01
C VAL A 61 9.10 -3.25 -1.26
N SER A 62 10.19 -3.34 -2.02
CA SER A 62 10.26 -4.17 -3.23
C SER A 62 11.72 -4.53 -3.51
N GLU A 63 11.97 -5.77 -3.95
CA GLU A 63 13.30 -6.20 -4.41
C GLU A 63 14.46 -5.89 -3.43
N GLY A 64 14.20 -5.97 -2.12
CA GLY A 64 15.20 -5.65 -1.08
C GLY A 64 15.39 -4.17 -0.80
N TRP A 65 14.59 -3.28 -1.39
CA TRP A 65 14.63 -1.84 -1.11
C TRP A 65 13.40 -1.39 -0.34
N LYS A 66 13.58 -0.42 0.55
CA LYS A 66 12.51 0.22 1.31
C LYS A 66 12.55 1.73 1.12
N PHE A 67 11.42 2.31 0.75
CA PHE A 67 11.24 3.76 0.67
C PHE A 67 10.16 4.19 1.66
N LEU A 68 10.39 5.31 2.35
CA LEU A 68 9.48 5.90 3.34
C LEU A 68 9.17 7.37 3.00
N ARG A 69 7.93 7.77 3.25
CA ARG A 69 7.53 9.18 3.41
C ARG A 69 7.10 9.40 4.85
N ILE A 70 7.80 10.31 5.50
CA ILE A 70 7.65 10.59 6.92
C ILE A 70 7.03 11.98 7.06
N PRO A 71 5.81 12.09 7.59
CA PRO A 71 5.24 13.38 7.93
C PRO A 71 6.08 14.09 8.99
N THR A 72 6.37 15.37 8.79
CA THR A 72 7.06 16.23 9.76
C THR A 72 6.29 17.54 9.95
N PRO A 73 6.50 18.28 11.05
CA PRO A 73 5.86 19.60 11.22
C PRO A 73 6.20 20.61 10.11
N MET A 74 7.27 20.38 9.34
CA MET A 74 7.73 21.27 8.27
C MET A 74 7.40 20.75 6.86
N GLY A 75 6.74 19.60 6.74
CA GLY A 75 6.38 18.98 5.46
C GLY A 75 6.52 17.47 5.49
N GLN A 76 7.28 16.93 4.54
CA GLN A 76 7.42 15.49 4.38
C GLN A 76 8.87 15.13 4.08
N ASP A 77 9.47 14.37 5.00
CA ASP A 77 10.79 13.78 4.80
C ASP A 77 10.68 12.48 4.01
N ARG A 78 11.79 12.10 3.37
CA ARG A 78 11.90 10.91 2.55
C ARG A 78 13.16 10.15 2.92
N GLU A 79 13.05 8.83 2.96
CA GLU A 79 14.16 7.93 3.26
C GLU A 79 14.14 6.74 2.30
N LEU A 80 15.32 6.25 1.94
CA LEU A 80 15.51 5.08 1.10
C LEU A 80 16.60 4.19 1.72
N TYR A 81 16.33 2.89 1.82
CA TYR A 81 17.26 1.91 2.38
C TYR A 81 17.40 0.69 1.46
N ASP A 82 18.64 0.21 1.34
CA ASP A 82 18.95 -1.11 0.75
C ASP A 82 18.95 -2.13 1.88
N LEU A 83 17.88 -2.92 2.02
CA LEU A 83 17.74 -3.89 3.10
C LEU A 83 18.67 -5.09 2.95
N ALA A 84 19.23 -5.33 1.76
CA ALA A 84 20.19 -6.41 1.55
C ALA A 84 21.57 -6.02 2.08
N ALA A 85 21.97 -4.76 1.88
CA ALA A 85 23.24 -4.22 2.36
C ALA A 85 23.16 -3.64 3.78
N ASP A 86 22.00 -3.12 4.16
CA ASP A 86 21.74 -2.37 5.40
C ASP A 86 20.38 -2.77 6.01
N PRO A 87 20.28 -3.96 6.61
CA PRO A 87 19.05 -4.44 7.23
C PRO A 87 18.67 -3.66 8.51
N GLU A 88 19.60 -2.87 9.06
CA GLU A 88 19.36 -2.02 10.23
C GLU A 88 18.90 -0.60 9.86
N GLU A 89 18.79 -0.29 8.56
CA GLU A 89 18.28 1.00 8.05
C GLU A 89 19.05 2.22 8.59
N VAL A 90 20.38 2.12 8.62
CA VAL A 90 21.29 3.15 9.15
C VAL A 90 21.74 4.15 8.07
N ASP A 91 21.92 3.71 6.82
CA ASP A 91 22.41 4.53 5.70
C ASP A 91 21.25 4.96 4.78
N ASN A 92 20.79 6.20 4.91
CA ASN A 92 19.78 6.75 4.01
C ASN A 92 20.36 7.01 2.61
N ARG A 93 19.96 6.16 1.65
CA ARG A 93 20.41 6.13 0.25
C ARG A 93 19.68 7.09 -0.69
N LEU A 94 18.77 7.93 -0.20
CA LEU A 94 17.89 8.73 -1.04
C LEU A 94 18.65 9.60 -2.07
N ALA A 95 19.74 10.23 -1.64
CA ALA A 95 20.55 11.08 -2.49
C ALA A 95 21.47 10.30 -3.46
N SER A 96 21.95 9.14 -3.04
CA SER A 96 22.87 8.28 -3.78
C SER A 96 22.19 7.44 -4.85
N ASP A 97 20.93 7.05 -4.63
CA ASP A 97 20.19 6.12 -5.49
C ASP A 97 18.83 6.70 -5.97
N PRO A 98 18.84 7.86 -6.67
CA PRO A 98 17.62 8.60 -7.02
C PRO A 98 16.71 7.86 -8.01
N VAL A 99 17.27 6.95 -8.81
CA VAL A 99 16.50 6.13 -9.77
C VAL A 99 15.61 5.14 -9.02
N ILE A 100 16.15 4.49 -7.99
CA ILE A 100 15.38 3.55 -7.15
C ILE A 100 14.34 4.30 -6.34
N ALA A 101 14.72 5.45 -5.74
CA ALA A 101 13.78 6.32 -5.03
C ALA A 101 12.58 6.67 -5.91
N LYS A 102 12.81 7.15 -7.13
CA LYS A 102 11.73 7.53 -8.06
C LYS A 102 10.84 6.35 -8.47
N ARG A 103 11.43 5.16 -8.64
CA ARG A 103 10.67 3.94 -8.96
C ARG A 103 9.70 3.60 -7.82
N LEU A 104 10.21 3.51 -6.59
CA LEU A 104 9.38 3.15 -5.43
C LEU A 104 8.37 4.26 -5.09
N GLU A 105 8.76 5.52 -5.26
CA GLU A 105 7.87 6.67 -5.09
C GLU A 105 6.69 6.60 -6.06
N GLY A 106 6.92 6.29 -7.34
CA GLY A 106 5.85 6.13 -8.33
C GLY A 106 4.93 4.94 -8.07
N LEU A 107 5.46 3.81 -7.60
CA LEU A 107 4.65 2.66 -7.18
C LEU A 107 3.74 3.03 -6.00
N MET A 108 4.28 3.77 -5.04
CA MET A 108 3.54 4.26 -3.87
C MET A 108 2.44 5.25 -4.27
N ASP A 109 2.73 6.22 -5.15
CA ASP A 109 1.73 7.17 -5.64
C ASP A 109 0.58 6.47 -6.37
N ALA A 110 0.90 5.47 -7.20
CA ALA A 110 -0.12 4.68 -7.89
C ALA A 110 -1.00 3.89 -6.91
N TRP A 111 -0.41 3.36 -5.84
CA TRP A 111 -1.14 2.67 -4.79
C TRP A 111 -2.05 3.62 -4.00
N ILE A 112 -1.54 4.78 -3.57
CA ILE A 112 -2.31 5.80 -2.83
C ILE A 112 -3.45 6.35 -3.68
N GLY A 113 -3.19 6.70 -4.94
CA GLY A 113 -4.21 7.20 -5.86
C GLY A 113 -5.31 6.19 -6.21
N GLY A 114 -5.12 4.91 -5.88
CA GLY A 114 -6.13 3.87 -6.01
C GLY A 114 -7.23 3.90 -4.94
N PHE A 115 -7.07 4.68 -3.86
CA PHE A 115 -8.04 4.74 -2.76
C PHE A 115 -9.11 5.85 -2.90
N ASP A 116 -8.96 6.78 -3.85
CA ASP A 116 -9.80 7.98 -3.93
C ASP A 116 -11.27 7.73 -4.34
N ASP A 117 -11.66 6.50 -4.71
CA ASP A 117 -13.01 6.22 -5.21
C ASP A 117 -13.97 5.51 -4.25
N THR A 118 -13.55 5.05 -3.05
CA THR A 118 -14.49 4.38 -2.13
C THR A 118 -13.98 4.27 -0.69
N GLU A 119 -14.75 4.75 0.28
CA GLU A 119 -14.68 4.40 1.72
C GLU A 119 -13.77 5.23 2.65
N SER A 120 -13.99 6.54 2.72
CA SER A 120 -13.62 7.34 3.89
C SER A 120 -14.82 8.11 4.44
N SER A 121 -15.82 7.38 4.94
CA SER A 121 -16.77 7.93 5.90
C SER A 121 -16.45 7.37 7.28
N ASP A 122 -15.78 8.18 8.08
CA ASP A 122 -15.69 8.10 9.54
C ASP A 122 -16.95 7.52 10.17
N ARG A 123 -16.91 6.23 10.52
CA ARG A 123 -17.79 5.70 11.56
C ARG A 123 -16.89 5.23 12.68
N ASN A 124 -16.74 6.10 13.68
CA ASN A 124 -16.36 5.73 15.02
C ASN A 124 -17.66 5.33 15.76
N PRO A 125 -18.08 4.06 15.79
CA PRO A 125 -19.11 3.66 16.73
C PRO A 125 -18.45 3.73 18.11
N GLY A 126 -18.78 4.77 18.89
CA GLY A 126 -18.27 4.87 20.25
C GLY A 126 -18.45 3.55 21.00
N LEU A 127 -17.42 3.15 21.76
CA LEU A 127 -17.36 1.87 22.48
C LEU A 127 -18.66 1.62 23.26
N ASP A 128 -19.27 0.45 23.05
CA ASP A 128 -20.49 0.08 23.75
C ASP A 128 -20.27 -0.08 25.28
N GLY A 129 -21.37 -0.07 26.03
CA GLY A 129 -21.32 -0.06 27.49
C GLY A 129 -20.82 -1.37 28.12
N ASP A 130 -20.91 -2.50 27.43
CA ASP A 130 -20.37 -3.78 27.90
C ASP A 130 -18.85 -3.80 27.73
N THR A 131 -18.35 -3.35 26.58
CA THR A 131 -16.92 -3.19 26.31
C THR A 131 -16.25 -2.27 27.34
N GLN A 132 -16.87 -1.13 27.67
CA GLN A 132 -16.33 -0.22 28.70
C GLN A 132 -16.30 -0.84 30.10
N ARG A 133 -17.33 -1.62 30.49
CA ARG A 133 -17.34 -2.32 31.78
C ARG A 133 -16.23 -3.37 31.86
N HIS A 134 -16.03 -4.10 30.77
CA HIS A 134 -14.97 -5.09 30.70
C HIS A 134 -13.58 -4.45 30.83
N LEU A 135 -13.34 -3.35 30.12
CA LEU A 135 -12.07 -2.62 30.18
C LEU A 135 -11.78 -2.03 31.58
N ARG A 136 -12.80 -1.53 32.29
CA ARG A 136 -12.66 -1.13 33.72
C ARG A 136 -12.28 -2.32 34.61
N SER A 137 -12.88 -3.49 34.40
CA SER A 137 -12.57 -4.69 35.20
C SER A 137 -11.13 -5.19 35.01
N LEU A 138 -10.53 -4.90 33.85
CA LEU A 138 -9.16 -5.24 33.50
C LEU A 138 -8.15 -4.13 33.90
N GLY A 139 -8.62 -2.98 34.39
CA GLY A 139 -7.77 -1.85 34.81
C GLY A 139 -7.23 -0.98 33.67
N TYR A 140 -7.84 -1.04 32.48
CA TYR A 140 -7.48 -0.17 31.34
C TYR A 140 -8.21 1.19 31.35
N MET A 141 -9.18 1.37 32.26
CA MET A 141 -9.98 2.58 32.44
C MET A 141 -10.29 2.77 33.93
N ASP A 142 -10.30 4.02 34.41
CA ASP A 142 -10.70 4.41 35.78
C ASP A 142 -12.20 4.71 35.88
#